data_AF-A0A345NMF0-F1
#
_entry.id   AF-A0A345NMF0-F1
#
_cell.length_a   1.000
_cell.length_b   1.000
_cell.length_c   1.000
_cell.angle_alpha   90.00
_cell.angle_beta   90.00
_cell.angle_gamma   90.00
#
_symmetry.space_group_name_H-M   'P 1'
#
loop_
_entity.id
_entity.type
_entity.pdbx_description
1 polymer ?
#
loop_
_entity_poly.entity_id
_entity_poly.type
_entity_poly.pdbx_seq_one_letter_code
_entity_poly.pdbx_strand_id
1 'polypeptide(L)'
;MPLSARGPTLPVMGENGEQVVPSVEEIARLVGELVDSEWPTTLSERSAWFERHGIATEGAERLREEHGSESWHSGDPGAPWPAVGWHVFENEFVGISWFLWHGLREDVVPGLAEELRARFVEMAGEPMDEIRREGEDYRFTANWQKGGRSIDMYLHGGPVLEGQFHEHPVVQLHVDHVERARRADETAALAQPVVKGRALGNDAAPHPDPRKGHPSP
;
A
#
# COMPACT_ATOMS: atom_id res chain seq x y z
N MET A 1 36.99 13.17 -18.49
CA MET A 1 35.80 12.34 -18.80
C MET A 1 34.61 13.04 -18.17
N PRO A 2 33.67 13.62 -18.94
CA PRO A 2 32.65 14.48 -18.39
C PRO A 2 31.50 13.68 -17.77
N LEU A 3 31.00 14.20 -16.65
CA LEU A 3 29.76 13.83 -15.99
C LEU A 3 28.58 14.01 -16.96
N SER A 4 27.80 12.95 -17.18
CA SER A 4 26.49 13.08 -17.81
C SER A 4 25.44 13.02 -16.71
N ALA A 5 25.12 14.20 -16.15
CA ALA A 5 23.89 14.40 -15.41
C ALA A 5 22.73 14.29 -16.40
N ARG A 6 21.86 13.28 -16.23
CA ARG A 6 20.53 13.29 -16.83
C ARG A 6 19.56 13.73 -15.73
N GLY A 7 18.82 14.79 -16.03
CA GLY A 7 17.89 15.46 -15.13
C GLY A 7 16.64 14.63 -14.82
N PRO A 8 15.69 15.21 -14.07
CA PRO A 8 14.51 14.50 -13.58
C PRO A 8 13.66 13.98 -14.75
N THR A 9 13.26 12.72 -14.65
CA THR A 9 12.38 12.03 -15.58
C THR A 9 11.05 12.79 -15.66
N LEU A 10 10.76 13.37 -16.82
CA LEU A 10 9.50 14.06 -17.09
C LEU A 10 8.33 13.06 -17.06
N PRO A 11 7.12 13.48 -16.65
CA PRO A 11 5.93 12.65 -16.76
C PRO A 11 5.70 12.24 -18.21
N VAL A 12 5.28 11.00 -18.43
CA VAL A 12 4.86 10.50 -19.74
C VAL A 12 3.61 11.27 -20.16
N MET A 13 3.81 12.32 -20.95
CA MET A 13 2.74 13.10 -21.56
C MET A 13 2.23 12.35 -22.79
N GLY A 14 0.91 12.13 -22.88
CA GLY A 14 0.29 11.68 -24.13
C GLY A 14 0.54 12.70 -25.25
N GLU A 15 0.29 12.32 -26.51
CA GLU A 15 0.60 13.15 -27.70
C GLU A 15 -0.04 14.56 -27.69
N ASN A 16 -0.97 14.85 -26.77
CA ASN A 16 -1.63 16.14 -26.58
C ASN A 16 -1.38 16.84 -25.22
N GLY A 17 -0.44 16.36 -24.39
CA GLY A 17 -0.20 16.93 -23.07
C GLY A 17 -1.29 16.66 -22.03
N GLU A 18 -2.21 15.74 -22.32
CA GLU A 18 -3.13 15.19 -21.34
C GLU A 18 -2.41 14.19 -20.43
N GLN A 19 -2.74 14.29 -19.14
CA GLN A 19 -2.28 13.40 -18.09
C GLN A 19 -2.83 11.99 -18.38
N VAL A 20 -1.95 11.04 -18.69
CA VAL A 20 -2.36 9.64 -18.92
C VAL A 20 -2.55 8.97 -17.57
N VAL A 21 -3.78 8.57 -17.28
CA VAL A 21 -4.19 7.95 -16.02
C VAL A 21 -4.85 6.62 -16.35
N PRO A 22 -4.53 5.50 -15.67
CA PRO A 22 -5.11 4.21 -16.00
C PRO A 22 -6.60 4.20 -15.66
N SER A 23 -7.39 3.62 -16.56
CA SER A 23 -8.82 3.38 -16.36
C SER A 23 -9.06 2.25 -15.36
N VAL A 24 -10.27 2.22 -14.78
CA VAL A 24 -10.72 1.13 -13.91
C VAL A 24 -10.62 -0.23 -14.60
N GLU A 25 -10.98 -0.30 -15.89
CA GLU A 25 -10.92 -1.53 -16.67
C GLU A 25 -9.49 -2.02 -16.90
N GLU A 26 -8.55 -1.11 -17.17
CA GLU A 26 -7.13 -1.45 -17.31
C GLU A 26 -6.55 -2.02 -16.02
N ILE A 27 -6.87 -1.41 -14.87
CA ILE A 27 -6.43 -1.89 -13.55
C ILE A 27 -7.07 -3.25 -13.24
N ALA A 28 -8.39 -3.39 -13.41
CA ALA A 28 -9.09 -4.64 -13.13
C ALA A 28 -8.59 -5.80 -13.99
N ARG A 29 -8.35 -5.54 -15.28
CA ARG A 29 -7.76 -6.52 -16.21
C ARG A 29 -6.36 -6.93 -15.76
N LEU A 30 -5.50 -5.95 -15.45
CA LEU A 30 -4.15 -6.24 -14.97
C LEU A 30 -4.21 -7.12 -13.72
N VAL A 31 -4.95 -6.72 -12.69
CA VAL A 31 -5.09 -7.51 -11.45
C VAL A 31 -5.58 -8.93 -11.74
N GLY A 32 -6.58 -9.09 -12.62
CA GLY A 32 -7.05 -10.41 -13.05
C GLY A 32 -5.94 -11.27 -13.65
N GLU A 33 -5.14 -10.69 -14.56
CA GLU A 33 -3.98 -11.38 -15.13
C GLU A 33 -2.94 -11.77 -14.07
N LEU A 34 -2.65 -10.90 -13.09
CA LEU A 34 -1.68 -11.20 -12.03
C LEU A 34 -2.18 -12.32 -11.11
N VAL A 35 -3.46 -12.28 -10.74
CA VAL A 35 -4.09 -13.31 -9.89
C VAL A 35 -4.05 -14.67 -10.54
N ASP A 36 -4.31 -14.74 -11.85
CA ASP A 36 -4.34 -16.00 -12.60
C ASP A 36 -2.95 -16.47 -13.07
N SER A 37 -1.90 -15.64 -12.89
CA SER A 37 -0.53 -15.98 -13.31
C SER A 37 0.23 -16.86 -12.30
N GLU A 38 1.29 -17.49 -12.80
CA GLU A 38 2.34 -18.09 -11.96
C GLU A 38 3.29 -16.99 -11.45
N TRP A 39 3.48 -16.97 -10.13
CA TRP A 39 4.25 -15.91 -9.48
C TRP A 39 5.74 -16.25 -9.40
N PRO A 40 6.62 -15.32 -9.79
CA PRO A 40 8.05 -15.56 -9.88
C PRO A 40 8.68 -15.93 -8.53
N THR A 41 9.67 -16.81 -8.58
CA THR A 41 10.46 -17.26 -7.42
C THR A 41 11.90 -16.77 -7.46
N THR A 42 12.33 -16.24 -8.61
CA THR A 42 13.67 -15.69 -8.80
C THR A 42 13.62 -14.25 -9.34
N LEU A 43 14.73 -13.52 -9.22
CA LEU A 43 14.88 -12.18 -9.79
C LEU A 43 14.69 -12.16 -11.32
N SER A 44 15.24 -13.15 -12.04
CA SER A 44 15.12 -13.25 -13.49
C SER A 44 13.68 -13.51 -13.93
N GLU A 45 12.98 -14.41 -13.24
CA GLU A 45 11.55 -14.65 -13.50
C GLU A 45 10.73 -13.40 -13.21
N ARG A 46 11.02 -12.70 -12.11
CA ARG A 46 10.32 -11.47 -11.73
C ARG A 46 10.49 -10.37 -12.78
N SER A 47 11.70 -10.19 -13.28
CA SER A 47 11.98 -9.19 -14.32
C SER A 47 11.18 -9.48 -15.59
N ALA A 48 11.16 -10.74 -16.04
CA ALA A 48 10.37 -11.17 -17.20
C ALA A 48 8.85 -11.09 -16.96
N TRP A 49 8.41 -11.34 -15.72
CA TRP A 49 7.01 -11.23 -15.32
C TRP A 49 6.54 -9.77 -15.33
N PHE A 50 7.34 -8.84 -14.79
CA PHE A 50 7.04 -7.40 -14.86
C PHE A 50 6.96 -6.89 -16.30
N GLU A 51 7.92 -7.27 -17.16
CA GLU A 51 7.89 -6.89 -18.58
C GLU A 51 6.61 -7.40 -19.28
N ARG A 52 6.23 -8.66 -19.04
CA ARG A 52 5.02 -9.27 -19.61
C ARG A 52 3.75 -8.53 -19.21
N HIS A 53 3.69 -8.05 -17.97
CA HIS A 53 2.51 -7.38 -17.41
C HIS A 53 2.60 -5.84 -17.50
N GLY A 54 3.61 -5.29 -18.17
CA GLY A 54 3.77 -3.84 -18.35
C GLY A 54 4.03 -3.09 -17.04
N ILE A 55 4.59 -3.75 -16.03
CA ILE A 55 4.92 -3.14 -14.74
C ILE A 55 6.26 -2.42 -14.88
N ALA A 56 6.23 -1.10 -14.78
CA ALA A 56 7.43 -0.28 -14.82
C ALA A 56 8.25 -0.46 -13.54
N THR A 57 9.54 -0.73 -13.69
CA THR A 57 10.50 -0.80 -12.56
C THR A 57 11.72 0.10 -12.76
N GLU A 58 11.72 0.91 -13.82
CA GLU A 58 12.82 1.83 -14.10
C GLU A 58 12.91 2.89 -13.00
N GLY A 59 14.14 3.17 -12.53
CA GLY A 59 14.36 4.12 -11.45
C GLY A 59 13.87 3.64 -10.08
N ALA A 60 13.57 2.35 -9.92
CA ALA A 60 13.11 1.85 -8.64
C ALA A 60 14.21 1.89 -7.57
N GLU A 61 13.84 2.38 -6.39
CA GLU A 61 14.72 2.46 -5.23
C GLU A 61 14.27 1.49 -4.15
N ARG A 62 15.24 0.90 -3.45
CA ARG A 62 14.98 -0.01 -2.33
C ARG A 62 14.74 0.81 -1.07
N LEU A 63 13.53 0.73 -0.52
CA LEU A 63 13.11 1.50 0.65
C LEU A 63 13.47 0.80 1.97
N ARG A 64 13.41 -0.53 2.02
CA ARG A 64 13.64 -1.30 3.24
C ARG A 64 14.27 -2.65 2.94
N GLU A 65 15.21 -3.06 3.79
CA GLU A 65 15.76 -4.41 3.85
C GLU A 65 15.80 -4.85 5.31
N GLU A 66 14.86 -5.70 5.72
CA GLU A 66 14.79 -6.22 7.08
C GLU A 66 14.36 -7.69 7.08
N HIS A 67 15.10 -8.53 7.81
CA HIS A 67 14.73 -9.92 8.08
C HIS A 67 14.40 -10.75 6.82
N GLY A 68 15.13 -10.53 5.73
CA GLY A 68 14.92 -11.23 4.46
C GLY A 68 13.79 -10.66 3.61
N SER A 69 13.11 -9.60 4.07
CA SER A 69 12.13 -8.83 3.31
C SER A 69 12.78 -7.60 2.67
N GLU A 70 12.53 -7.40 1.38
CA GLU A 70 12.92 -6.22 0.62
C GLU A 70 11.68 -5.52 0.08
N SER A 71 11.66 -4.19 0.17
CA SER A 71 10.60 -3.35 -0.43
C SER A 71 11.22 -2.37 -1.41
N TRP A 72 10.63 -2.29 -2.58
CA TRP A 72 11.08 -1.46 -3.69
C TRP A 72 9.95 -0.56 -4.16
N HIS A 73 10.26 0.67 -4.58
CA HIS A 73 9.29 1.59 -5.15
C HIS A 73 9.82 2.17 -6.45
N SER A 74 9.01 2.16 -7.51
CA SER A 74 9.29 2.88 -8.75
C SER A 74 8.28 3.99 -8.98
N GLY A 75 8.77 5.09 -9.56
CA GLY A 75 7.99 6.30 -9.82
C GLY A 75 7.98 7.28 -8.64
N ASP A 76 7.65 8.53 -8.97
CA ASP A 76 7.33 9.56 -7.97
C ASP A 76 5.94 9.25 -7.38
N PRO A 77 5.78 9.15 -6.04
CA PRO A 77 4.47 9.04 -5.40
C PRO A 77 3.47 10.14 -5.79
N GLY A 78 3.96 11.29 -6.26
CA GLY A 78 3.17 12.40 -6.81
C GLY A 78 2.77 12.25 -8.28
N ALA A 79 3.23 11.20 -8.98
CA ALA A 79 2.93 10.98 -10.38
C ALA A 79 1.48 10.50 -10.61
N PRO A 80 0.87 10.85 -11.76
CA PRO A 80 -0.48 10.39 -12.13
C PRO A 80 -0.55 8.93 -12.58
N TRP A 81 0.60 8.40 -13.00
CA TRP A 81 0.74 6.98 -13.25
C TRP A 81 1.00 6.28 -11.92
N PRO A 82 0.46 5.08 -11.68
CA PRO A 82 0.50 4.51 -10.35
C PRO A 82 1.94 4.26 -9.92
N ALA A 83 2.33 4.89 -8.82
CA ALA A 83 3.55 4.54 -8.12
C ALA A 83 3.42 3.08 -7.69
N VAL A 84 4.40 2.26 -8.08
CA VAL A 84 4.37 0.81 -7.85
C VAL A 84 5.39 0.45 -6.80
N GLY A 85 4.92 -0.22 -5.74
CA GLY A 85 5.73 -0.86 -4.73
C GLY A 85 5.76 -2.36 -4.97
N TRP A 86 6.84 -3.06 -4.60
CA TRP A 86 6.79 -4.51 -4.51
C TRP A 86 7.65 -5.06 -3.39
N HIS A 87 7.29 -6.27 -2.96
CA HIS A 87 7.87 -6.95 -1.81
C HIS A 87 8.45 -8.30 -2.23
N VAL A 88 9.62 -8.61 -1.68
CA VAL A 88 10.31 -9.88 -1.86
C VAL A 88 10.66 -10.41 -0.48
N PHE A 89 10.48 -11.71 -0.24
CA PHE A 89 10.89 -12.38 0.99
C PHE A 89 11.72 -13.62 0.64
N GLU A 90 12.94 -13.73 1.18
CA GLU A 90 13.88 -14.82 0.87
C GLU A 90 14.11 -15.02 -0.64
N ASN A 91 14.16 -13.92 -1.40
CA ASN A 91 14.24 -13.83 -2.87
C ASN A 91 12.96 -14.21 -3.65
N GLU A 92 11.92 -14.71 -2.99
CA GLU A 92 10.64 -15.00 -3.61
C GLU A 92 9.77 -13.74 -3.68
N PHE A 93 9.08 -13.54 -4.80
CA PHE A 93 8.15 -12.43 -4.94
C PHE A 93 6.92 -12.65 -4.06
N VAL A 94 6.62 -11.68 -3.19
CA VAL A 94 5.54 -11.76 -2.19
C VAL A 94 4.32 -11.00 -2.66
N GLY A 95 4.55 -9.79 -3.18
CA GLY A 95 3.48 -8.81 -3.29
C GLY A 95 3.84 -7.64 -4.16
N ILE A 96 2.82 -6.99 -4.70
CA ILE A 96 2.92 -5.75 -5.46
C ILE A 96 1.79 -4.82 -5.05
N SER A 97 2.13 -3.55 -4.94
CA SER A 97 1.20 -2.52 -4.51
C SER A 97 1.24 -1.32 -5.44
N TRP A 98 0.11 -0.61 -5.52
CA TRP A 98 -0.02 0.61 -6.28
C TRP A 98 -0.72 1.68 -5.46
N PHE A 99 -0.34 2.93 -5.73
CA PHE A 99 -1.12 4.11 -5.36
C PHE A 99 -1.78 4.66 -6.64
N LEU A 100 -3.07 4.41 -6.79
CA LEU A 100 -3.84 4.78 -7.99
C LEU A 100 -4.43 6.18 -7.84
N TRP A 101 -4.48 6.89 -8.97
CA TRP A 101 -5.24 8.14 -9.13
C TRP A 101 -4.85 9.27 -8.20
N HIS A 102 -3.61 9.24 -7.68
CA HIS A 102 -3.07 10.34 -6.91
C HIS A 102 -3.06 11.64 -7.74
N GLY A 103 -3.47 12.76 -7.13
CA GLY A 103 -3.54 14.06 -7.78
C GLY A 103 -4.77 14.27 -8.66
N LEU A 104 -5.67 13.28 -8.79
CA LEU A 104 -7.01 13.52 -9.30
C LEU A 104 -7.85 14.33 -8.31
N ARG A 105 -8.96 14.88 -8.80
CA ARG A 105 -9.89 15.64 -7.96
C ARG A 105 -10.53 14.74 -6.90
N GLU A 106 -10.72 15.30 -5.70
CA GLU A 106 -11.22 14.58 -4.54
C GLU A 106 -12.63 14.00 -4.74
N ASP A 107 -13.45 14.65 -5.57
CA ASP A 107 -14.80 14.21 -5.89
C ASP A 107 -14.87 13.08 -6.92
N VAL A 108 -13.75 12.75 -7.57
CA VAL A 108 -13.66 11.72 -8.62
C VAL A 108 -13.18 10.38 -8.06
N VAL A 109 -12.15 10.39 -7.21
CA VAL A 109 -11.48 9.16 -6.72
C VAL A 109 -12.44 8.19 -6.02
N PRO A 110 -13.37 8.62 -5.15
CA PRO A 110 -14.33 7.71 -4.53
C PRO A 110 -15.20 6.96 -5.54
N GLY A 111 -15.61 7.61 -6.62
CA GLY A 111 -16.40 6.99 -7.68
C GLY A 111 -15.62 5.92 -8.44
N LEU A 112 -14.36 6.21 -8.79
CA LEU A 112 -13.46 5.25 -9.43
C LEU A 112 -13.15 4.06 -8.51
N ALA A 113 -13.02 4.32 -7.20
CA ALA A 113 -12.79 3.29 -6.20
C ALA A 113 -13.99 2.32 -6.08
N GLU A 114 -15.22 2.82 -6.03
CA GLU A 114 -16.41 1.96 -6.04
C GLU A 114 -16.55 1.17 -7.36
N GLU A 115 -16.23 1.79 -8.49
CA GLU A 115 -16.26 1.11 -9.78
C GLU A 115 -15.23 -0.03 -9.83
N LEU A 116 -13.99 0.20 -9.37
CA LEU A 116 -12.96 -0.83 -9.29
C LEU A 116 -13.32 -1.94 -8.31
N ARG A 117 -13.87 -1.58 -7.15
CA ARG A 117 -14.41 -2.55 -6.19
C ARG A 117 -15.47 -3.44 -6.84
N ALA A 118 -16.40 -2.86 -7.62
CA ALA A 118 -17.41 -3.63 -8.33
C ALA A 118 -16.79 -4.60 -9.34
N ARG A 119 -15.72 -4.22 -10.04
CA ARG A 119 -14.96 -5.14 -10.92
C ARG A 119 -14.31 -6.28 -10.15
N PHE A 120 -13.77 -6.02 -8.97
CA PHE A 120 -13.24 -7.10 -8.13
C PHE A 120 -14.32 -8.04 -7.62
N VAL A 121 -15.53 -7.54 -7.35
CA VAL A 121 -16.69 -8.40 -7.06
C VAL A 121 -17.04 -9.30 -8.24
N GLU A 122 -17.09 -8.76 -9.46
CA GLU A 122 -17.31 -9.56 -10.67
C GLU A 122 -16.22 -10.63 -10.87
N MET A 123 -14.98 -10.30 -10.54
CA MET A 123 -13.81 -11.14 -10.77
C MET A 123 -13.56 -12.22 -9.70
N ALA A 124 -13.82 -11.90 -8.42
CA ALA A 124 -13.43 -12.69 -7.26
C ALA A 124 -14.56 -13.01 -6.28
N GLY A 125 -15.78 -12.48 -6.50
CA GLY A 125 -16.91 -12.59 -5.58
C GLY A 125 -16.92 -11.50 -4.51
N GLU A 126 -17.82 -11.61 -3.54
CA GLU A 126 -17.89 -10.64 -2.43
C GLU A 126 -16.59 -10.62 -1.60
N PRO A 127 -16.19 -9.45 -1.07
CA PRO A 127 -15.02 -9.35 -0.22
C PRO A 127 -15.17 -10.21 1.04
N MET A 128 -14.06 -10.79 1.49
CA MET A 128 -13.99 -11.59 2.72
C MET A 128 -14.08 -10.70 3.97
N ASP A 129 -13.54 -9.49 3.89
CA ASP A 129 -13.64 -8.45 4.91
C ASP A 129 -13.84 -7.10 4.21
N GLU A 130 -14.76 -6.29 4.73
CA GLU A 130 -15.06 -4.96 4.20
C GLU A 130 -15.47 -4.03 5.34
N ILE A 131 -14.78 -2.89 5.44
CA ILE A 131 -15.11 -1.82 6.39
C ILE A 131 -15.37 -0.56 5.58
N ARG A 132 -16.56 0.02 5.78
CA ARG A 132 -16.98 1.28 5.13
C ARG A 132 -17.18 2.37 6.17
N ARG A 133 -16.71 3.57 5.86
CA ARG A 133 -16.96 4.79 6.63
C ARG A 133 -17.71 5.78 5.75
N GLU A 134 -18.98 5.98 6.08
CA GLU A 134 -19.87 6.92 5.40
C GLU A 134 -19.62 8.38 5.86
N GLY A 135 -20.04 9.34 5.04
CA GLY A 135 -20.01 10.78 5.33
C GLY A 135 -19.12 11.57 4.37
N GLU A 136 -18.81 12.81 4.75
CA GLU A 136 -17.97 13.72 3.94
C GLU A 136 -16.54 13.16 3.72
N ASP A 137 -16.05 12.37 4.67
CA ASP A 137 -14.77 11.65 4.58
C ASP A 137 -14.96 10.18 4.19
N TYR A 138 -15.61 9.91 3.05
CA TYR A 138 -15.87 8.54 2.61
C TYR A 138 -14.57 7.74 2.44
N ARG A 139 -14.47 6.59 3.12
CA ARG A 139 -13.32 5.69 3.10
C ARG A 139 -13.77 4.25 3.19
N PHE A 140 -13.03 3.34 2.58
CA PHE A 140 -13.27 1.92 2.78
C PHE A 140 -12.00 1.08 2.68
N THR A 141 -12.09 -0.12 3.23
CA THR A 141 -11.12 -1.21 3.04
C THR A 141 -11.87 -2.44 2.59
N ALA A 142 -11.34 -3.19 1.63
CA ALA A 142 -11.93 -4.43 1.16
C ALA A 142 -10.83 -5.43 0.80
N ASN A 143 -11.01 -6.70 1.22
CA ASN A 143 -10.10 -7.80 0.95
C ASN A 143 -10.81 -8.91 0.17
N TRP A 144 -10.16 -9.46 -0.84
CA TRP A 144 -10.57 -10.68 -1.53
C TRP A 144 -9.46 -11.72 -1.51
N GLN A 145 -9.83 -12.99 -1.63
CA GLN A 145 -8.88 -14.06 -1.96
C GLN A 145 -9.37 -14.89 -3.14
N LYS A 146 -8.49 -15.08 -4.11
CA LYS A 146 -8.75 -15.93 -5.28
C LYS A 146 -7.47 -16.63 -5.72
N GLY A 147 -7.56 -17.93 -5.97
CA GLY A 147 -6.44 -18.71 -6.49
C GLY A 147 -5.19 -18.70 -5.60
N GLY A 148 -5.31 -18.49 -4.28
CA GLY A 148 -4.16 -18.37 -3.37
C GLY A 148 -3.47 -17.00 -3.39
N ARG A 149 -4.12 -15.99 -3.99
CA ARG A 149 -3.69 -14.59 -4.01
C ARG A 149 -4.69 -13.77 -3.22
N SER A 150 -4.24 -12.76 -2.49
CA SER A 150 -5.11 -11.74 -1.91
C SER A 150 -5.12 -10.50 -2.79
N ILE A 151 -6.23 -9.78 -2.74
CA ILE A 151 -6.38 -8.44 -3.29
C ILE A 151 -6.84 -7.57 -2.12
N ASP A 152 -6.06 -6.57 -1.76
CA ASP A 152 -6.39 -5.65 -0.68
C ASP A 152 -6.53 -4.25 -1.25
N MET A 153 -7.72 -3.67 -1.11
CA MET A 153 -8.03 -2.37 -1.64
C MET A 153 -8.41 -1.42 -0.51
N TYR A 154 -7.81 -0.25 -0.52
CA TYR A 154 -8.04 0.78 0.47
C TYR A 154 -8.30 2.12 -0.21
N LEU A 155 -9.44 2.73 0.10
CA LEU A 155 -9.68 4.14 -0.17
C LEU A 155 -9.31 4.92 1.09
N HIS A 156 -8.16 5.60 1.04
CA HIS A 156 -7.65 6.44 2.12
C HIS A 156 -7.68 7.92 1.71
N GLY A 157 -7.64 8.81 2.70
CA GLY A 157 -7.14 10.17 2.50
C GLY A 157 -5.62 10.14 2.56
N GLY A 158 -4.98 10.26 1.41
CA GLY A 158 -3.53 10.38 1.22
C GLY A 158 -2.69 9.11 1.40
N PRO A 159 -1.46 9.04 0.84
CA PRO A 159 -0.54 7.96 1.18
C PRO A 159 -0.16 7.96 2.67
N VAL A 160 0.26 6.80 3.18
CA VAL A 160 1.08 6.69 4.38
C VAL A 160 2.42 6.11 3.95
N LEU A 161 3.33 6.99 3.54
CA LEU A 161 4.76 6.70 3.49
C LEU A 161 5.39 7.38 4.71
N GLU A 162 6.15 6.63 5.51
CA GLU A 162 6.92 7.16 6.64
C GLU A 162 6.12 7.94 7.71
N GLY A 163 4.84 7.63 7.90
CA GLY A 163 4.01 8.27 8.93
C GLY A 163 3.55 9.69 8.60
N GLN A 164 3.65 10.14 7.34
CA GLN A 164 3.07 11.41 6.90
C GLN A 164 1.73 11.13 6.20
N PHE A 165 0.65 11.75 6.70
CA PHE A 165 -0.66 11.78 6.07
C PHE A 165 -0.68 12.80 4.93
N HIS A 166 -1.29 12.46 3.79
CA HIS A 166 -1.67 13.47 2.79
C HIS A 166 -3.18 13.73 2.83
N GLU A 167 -3.59 14.91 2.34
CA GLU A 167 -4.97 15.40 2.48
C GLU A 167 -5.92 14.82 1.41
N HIS A 168 -5.41 14.45 0.22
CA HIS A 168 -6.23 14.07 -0.94
C HIS A 168 -6.50 12.56 -1.04
N PRO A 169 -7.70 12.12 -1.47
CA PRO A 169 -8.04 10.70 -1.55
C PRO A 169 -7.19 9.95 -2.57
N VAL A 170 -6.76 8.75 -2.20
CA VAL A 170 -5.98 7.84 -3.04
C VAL A 170 -6.48 6.42 -2.83
N VAL A 171 -6.40 5.61 -3.89
CA VAL A 171 -6.61 4.17 -3.76
C VAL A 171 -5.26 3.50 -3.60
N GLN A 172 -5.04 2.86 -2.46
CA GLN A 172 -3.95 1.92 -2.28
C GLN A 172 -4.47 0.53 -2.62
N LEU A 173 -3.78 -0.17 -3.52
CA LEU A 173 -4.14 -1.49 -3.98
C LEU A 173 -2.95 -2.42 -3.77
N HIS A 174 -3.15 -3.58 -3.16
CA HIS A 174 -2.16 -4.65 -3.07
C HIS A 174 -2.70 -5.91 -3.72
N VAL A 175 -1.79 -6.66 -4.33
CA VAL A 175 -2.01 -8.03 -4.72
C VAL A 175 -0.84 -8.82 -4.15
N ASP A 176 -1.13 -9.86 -3.36
CA ASP A 176 -0.12 -10.63 -2.67
C ASP A 176 -0.33 -12.14 -2.85
N HIS A 177 0.76 -12.89 -2.77
CA HIS A 177 0.71 -14.34 -2.66
C HIS A 177 0.50 -14.73 -1.19
N VAL A 178 -0.68 -15.25 -0.85
CA VAL A 178 -1.16 -15.48 0.53
C VAL A 178 -0.12 -16.21 1.39
N GLU A 179 0.38 -17.37 0.94
CA GLU A 179 1.35 -18.15 1.73
C GLU A 179 2.74 -17.51 1.86
N ARG A 180 3.15 -16.69 0.88
CA ARG A 180 4.45 -16.01 0.91
C ARG A 180 4.37 -14.80 1.84
N ALA A 181 3.28 -14.03 1.74
CA ALA A 181 2.99 -12.92 2.63
C ALA A 181 2.90 -13.38 4.09
N ARG A 182 2.14 -14.46 4.36
CA ARG A 182 2.04 -15.05 5.71
C ARG A 182 3.41 -15.43 6.29
N ARG A 183 4.29 -16.07 5.51
CA ARG A 183 5.66 -16.41 5.96
C ARG A 183 6.50 -15.17 6.26
N ALA A 184 6.39 -14.14 5.43
CA ALA A 184 7.09 -12.88 5.66
C ALA A 184 6.61 -12.20 6.95
N ASP A 185 5.30 -12.15 7.18
CA ASP A 185 4.68 -11.57 8.37
C ASP A 185 5.03 -12.33 9.65
N GLU A 186 4.99 -13.66 9.62
CA GLU A 186 5.39 -14.52 10.74
C GLU A 186 6.86 -14.30 11.12
N THR A 187 7.74 -14.19 10.12
CA THR A 187 9.17 -13.92 10.34
C THR A 187 9.39 -12.52 10.92
N ALA A 188 8.69 -11.52 10.39
CA ALA A 188 8.74 -10.15 10.91
C ALA A 188 8.23 -10.07 12.36
N ALA A 189 7.14 -10.77 12.69
CA ALA A 189 6.59 -10.81 14.04
C ALA A 189 7.53 -11.47 15.05
N LEU A 190 8.26 -12.52 14.64
CA LEU A 190 9.27 -13.17 15.47
C LEU A 190 10.53 -12.29 15.67
N ALA A 191 10.83 -11.45 14.69
CA ALA A 191 12.01 -10.58 14.72
C ALA A 191 11.79 -9.27 15.51
N GLN A 192 10.54 -8.84 15.67
CA GLN A 192 10.23 -7.73 16.56
C GLN A 192 10.58 -8.13 18.01
N PRO A 193 11.49 -7.42 18.70
CA PRO A 193 11.70 -7.67 20.10
C PRO A 193 10.37 -7.43 20.81
N VAL A 194 9.87 -8.46 21.48
CA VAL A 194 8.74 -8.34 22.40
C VAL A 194 9.09 -7.20 23.35
N VAL A 195 8.51 -6.02 23.15
CA VAL A 195 8.52 -4.95 24.16
C VAL A 195 7.56 -5.41 25.27
N LYS A 196 7.97 -6.45 25.99
CA LYS A 196 7.47 -6.77 27.32
C LYS A 196 8.23 -5.87 28.27
N GLY A 197 7.58 -4.78 28.66
CA GLY A 197 7.93 -4.04 29.86
C GLY A 197 8.51 -2.65 29.62
N ARG A 198 7.62 -1.66 29.49
CA ARG A 198 7.86 -0.32 30.06
C ARG A 198 6.57 0.44 30.35
N ALA A 199 5.81 -0.03 31.34
CA ALA A 199 5.30 0.90 32.35
C ALA A 199 6.37 0.85 33.46
N LEU A 200 7.35 1.76 33.56
CA LEU A 200 7.17 3.13 34.06
C LEU A 200 6.01 3.12 35.06
N GLY A 201 6.26 2.69 36.29
CA GLY A 201 6.93 3.54 37.25
C GLY A 201 5.83 4.20 38.08
N ASN A 202 5.47 3.54 39.18
CA ASN A 202 4.77 4.16 40.29
C ASN A 202 5.68 5.29 40.82
N ASP A 203 5.59 6.46 40.21
CA ASP A 203 5.98 7.75 40.77
C ASP A 203 4.85 8.74 40.45
N ALA A 204 3.64 8.38 40.90
CA ALA A 204 2.68 9.39 41.28
C ALA A 204 3.03 9.82 42.71
N ALA A 205 3.70 10.98 42.81
CA ALA A 205 3.78 11.72 44.06
C ALA A 205 2.37 11.85 44.67
N PRO A 206 2.25 11.81 46.01
CA PRO A 206 0.97 11.71 46.69
C PRO A 206 0.11 12.95 46.40
N HIS A 207 -1.11 12.72 45.92
CA HIS A 207 -2.15 13.74 45.91
C HIS A 207 -2.36 14.25 47.36
N PRO A 208 -2.36 15.56 47.61
CA PRO A 208 -2.78 16.09 48.89
C PRO A 208 -4.30 15.88 49.04
N ASP A 209 -4.67 15.17 50.10
CA ASP A 209 -6.04 14.94 50.53
C ASP A 209 -6.73 16.27 50.88
N PRO A 210 -7.83 16.66 50.21
CA PRO A 210 -8.57 17.88 50.51
C PRO A 210 -9.64 17.67 51.60
N ARG A 211 -9.47 16.68 52.49
CA ARG A 211 -10.38 16.45 53.62
C ARG A 211 -9.64 16.30 54.94
N LYS A 212 -9.24 17.45 55.51
CA LYS A 212 -9.33 17.74 56.96
C LYS A 212 -8.94 19.19 57.24
N GLY A 213 -9.96 20.01 57.50
CA GLY A 213 -9.83 21.37 58.01
C GLY A 213 -11.15 21.81 58.61
N HIS A 214 -11.46 21.28 59.79
CA HIS A 214 -12.14 21.91 60.93
C HIS A 214 -12.85 20.87 61.81
N PRO A 215 -12.35 20.62 63.03
CA PRO A 215 -13.20 20.50 64.19
C PRO A 215 -13.30 21.88 64.88
N SER A 216 -14.51 22.27 65.29
CA SER A 216 -14.73 23.17 66.43
C SER A 216 -15.19 22.30 67.61
N PRO A 217 -15.08 22.75 68.87
CA PRO A 217 -14.33 23.89 69.43
C PRO A 217 -13.03 23.48 70.13
#